data_AF-A0A260YSS0-F1
#
_entry.id   AF-A0A260YSS0-F1
#
_cell.length_a   1.000
_cell.length_b   1.000
_cell.length_c   1.000
_cell.angle_alpha   90.00
_cell.angle_beta   90.00
_cell.angle_gamma   90.00
#
_symmetry.space_group_name_H-M   'P 1'
#
loop_
_entity.id
_entity.type
_entity.pdbx_description
1 polymer ?
#
loop_
_entity_poly.entity_id
_entity_poly.type
_entity_poly.pdbx_seq_one_letter_code
_entity_poly.pdbx_strand_id
1 'polypeptide(L)'
;MSRDTKARSLIILLLFVILIFIEIHGKPSVHLEMLQKIAKYGFRIFNVDENLLCPHCCEYSMINELCMTQFEVVPLGITIPQSQ
;
A
#
# COMPACT_ATOMS: atom_id res chain seq x y z
N MET A 1 4.62 -23.62 -5.70
CA MET A 1 3.26 -23.13 -5.96
C MET A 1 3.24 -21.64 -5.61
N SER A 2 3.68 -20.82 -6.57
CA SER A 2 3.76 -19.36 -6.46
C SER A 2 2.34 -18.84 -6.54
N ARG A 3 1.76 -18.40 -5.41
CA ARG A 3 0.45 -17.73 -5.41
C ARG A 3 0.70 -16.26 -5.65
N ASP A 4 0.05 -15.79 -6.71
CA ASP A 4 0.17 -14.48 -7.31
C ASP A 4 -0.08 -13.35 -6.31
N THR A 5 0.78 -12.33 -6.34
CA THR A 5 0.55 -11.01 -5.74
C THR A 5 -0.77 -10.46 -6.27
N LYS A 6 -1.86 -10.62 -5.51
CA LYS A 6 -3.17 -10.14 -5.93
C LYS A 6 -3.35 -8.69 -5.51
N ALA A 7 -2.65 -7.79 -6.19
CA ALA A 7 -2.93 -6.36 -6.10
C ALA A 7 -4.31 -6.10 -6.72
N ARG A 8 -5.28 -5.68 -5.91
CA ARG A 8 -6.61 -5.28 -6.37
C ARG A 8 -6.67 -3.77 -6.37
N SER A 9 -6.22 -3.16 -7.45
CA SER A 9 -6.44 -1.73 -7.70
C SER A 9 -7.92 -1.52 -8.05
N LEU A 10 -8.68 -0.89 -7.15
CA LEU A 10 -10.05 -0.50 -7.45
C LEU A 10 -10.00 0.74 -8.35
N ILE A 11 -10.06 0.50 -9.66
CA ILE A 11 -10.11 1.55 -10.69
C ILE A 11 -11.56 2.04 -10.77
N ILE A 12 -11.86 3.17 -10.11
CA ILE A 12 -13.07 3.94 -10.35
C ILE A 12 -12.65 5.38 -10.72
N LEU A 13 -12.84 5.69 -12.02
CA LEU A 13 -12.62 6.95 -12.78
C LEU A 13 -11.20 7.33 -13.29
N LEU A 14 -10.76 6.55 -14.27
CA LEU A 14 -10.41 6.96 -15.65
C LEU A 14 -9.08 7.61 -16.07
N LEU A 15 -8.24 8.27 -15.26
CA LEU A 15 -6.85 8.61 -15.70
C LEU A 15 -5.81 8.71 -14.57
N PHE A 16 -6.23 8.71 -13.31
CA PHE A 16 -5.35 8.87 -12.16
C PHE A 16 -5.72 7.85 -11.09
N VAL A 17 -4.78 7.00 -10.67
CA VAL A 17 -5.02 6.04 -9.58
C VAL A 17 -5.03 6.81 -8.26
N ILE A 18 -6.18 6.84 -7.58
CA ILE A 18 -6.35 7.54 -6.30
C ILE A 18 -6.02 6.63 -5.13
N LEU A 19 -6.53 5.39 -5.14
CA LEU A 19 -6.39 4.42 -4.07
C LEU A 19 -5.75 3.12 -4.57
N ILE A 20 -4.90 2.52 -3.74
CA ILE A 20 -4.29 1.20 -3.96
C ILE A 20 -4.58 0.34 -2.75
N PHE A 21 -5.10 -0.88 -2.99
CA PHE A 21 -5.23 -1.93 -1.99
C PHE A 21 -4.34 -3.10 -2.42
N ILE A 22 -3.35 -3.41 -1.60
CA ILE A 22 -2.38 -4.47 -1.91
C ILE A 22 -2.21 -5.40 -0.72
N GLU A 23 -2.39 -6.70 -0.97
CA GLU A 23 -1.97 -7.76 -0.04
C GLU A 23 -0.54 -8.18 -0.40
N ILE A 24 0.38 -8.04 0.54
CA ILE A 24 1.77 -8.47 0.38
C ILE A 24 1.97 -9.71 1.23
N HIS A 25 2.59 -10.72 0.62
CA HIS A 25 2.96 -11.99 1.26
C HIS A 25 4.47 -12.03 1.43
N GLY A 26 4.95 -12.46 2.59
CA GLY A 26 6.35 -12.80 2.82
C GLY A 26 6.96 -12.18 4.08
N LYS A 27 8.29 -12.03 4.08
CA LYS A 27 9.01 -11.46 5.22
C LYS A 27 8.83 -9.93 5.24
N PRO A 28 8.97 -9.29 6.41
CA PRO A 28 8.90 -7.82 6.53
C PRO A 28 9.82 -7.05 5.56
N SER A 29 10.95 -7.63 5.15
CA SER A 29 11.84 -7.05 4.14
C SER A 29 11.19 -6.91 2.76
N VAL A 30 10.36 -7.89 2.36
CA VAL A 30 9.62 -7.88 1.08
C VAL A 30 8.54 -6.79 1.12
N HIS A 31 7.88 -6.65 2.26
CA HIS A 31 6.89 -5.61 2.48
C HIS A 31 7.55 -4.24 2.36
N LEU A 32 8.67 -4.03 3.06
CA LEU A 32 9.41 -2.78 2.99
C LEU A 32 9.84 -2.43 1.57
N GLU A 33 10.41 -3.38 0.82
CA GLU A 33 10.84 -3.17 -0.56
C GLU A 33 9.67 -2.72 -1.46
N MET A 34 8.53 -3.40 -1.36
CA MET A 34 7.35 -3.08 -2.17
C MET A 34 6.75 -1.73 -1.78
N LEU A 35 6.62 -1.45 -0.48
CA LEU A 35 6.08 -0.21 0.02
C LEU A 35 6.98 0.99 -0.32
N GLN A 36 8.31 0.83 -0.28
CA GLN A 36 9.26 1.83 -0.75
C GLN A 36 9.09 2.12 -2.24
N LYS A 37 8.84 1.10 -3.07
CA LYS A 37 8.56 1.29 -4.51
C LYS A 37 7.28 2.09 -4.71
N ILE A 38 6.19 1.76 -4.00
CA ILE A 38 4.91 2.46 -4.13
C ILE A 38 5.01 3.91 -3.62
N ALA A 39 5.73 4.14 -2.52
CA ALA A 39 5.92 5.48 -1.96
C ALA A 39 6.60 6.46 -2.94
N LYS A 40 7.46 5.97 -3.85
CA LYS A 40 8.08 6.80 -4.91
C LYS A 40 7.06 7.39 -5.89
N TYR A 41 5.87 6.81 -5.99
CA TYR A 41 4.78 7.29 -6.85
C TYR A 41 3.83 8.25 -6.12
N GLY A 42 4.19 8.76 -4.94
CA GLY A 42 3.39 9.72 -4.19
C GLY A 42 2.23 9.09 -3.42
N PHE A 43 2.24 7.78 -3.17
CA PHE A 43 1.23 7.11 -2.37
C PHE A 43 1.65 7.01 -0.90
N ARG A 44 0.70 7.23 0.00
CA ARG A 44 0.86 7.15 1.46
C ARG A 44 -0.03 6.07 2.04
N ILE A 45 0.50 5.31 3.00
CA ILE A 45 -0.27 4.30 3.71
C ILE A 45 -1.22 5.02 4.66
N PHE A 46 -2.51 4.65 4.63
CA PHE A 46 -3.51 5.15 5.57
C PHE A 46 -4.22 4.05 6.35
N ASN A 47 -4.11 2.78 5.90
CA ASN A 47 -4.56 1.63 6.69
C ASN A 47 -3.61 0.44 6.49
N VAL A 48 -3.47 -0.38 7.53
CA VAL A 48 -2.79 -1.68 7.48
C VAL A 48 -3.65 -2.69 8.22
N ASP A 49 -4.03 -3.77 7.54
CA ASP A 49 -4.77 -4.87 8.14
C ASP A 49 -3.91 -6.14 8.11
N GLU A 50 -3.80 -6.82 9.25
CA GLU A 50 -3.11 -8.11 9.35
C GLU A 50 -4.02 -9.24 8.88
N ASN A 51 -3.48 -10.18 8.10
CA ASN A 51 -4.24 -11.35 7.69
C ASN A 51 -4.19 -12.42 8.80
N LEU A 52 -5.31 -12.65 9.50
CA LEU A 52 -5.41 -13.62 10.59
C LEU A 52 -5.08 -15.07 10.19
N LEU A 53 -5.19 -15.40 8.91
CA LEU A 53 -4.89 -16.74 8.37
C LEU A 53 -3.46 -16.85 7.81
N CYS A 54 -2.77 -15.72 7.63
CA CYS A 54 -1.41 -15.66 7.15
C CYS A 54 -0.59 -14.67 8.00
N PRO A 55 0.17 -15.16 9.00
CA PRO A 55 0.99 -14.31 9.89
C PRO A 55 2.11 -13.53 9.19
N HIS A 56 2.34 -13.82 7.92
CA HIS A 56 3.35 -13.19 7.07
C HIS A 56 2.69 -12.41 5.92
N CYS A 57 1.41 -12.08 6.04
CA CYS A 57 0.68 -11.32 5.06
C CYS A 57 0.05 -10.09 5.72
N CYS A 58 0.13 -8.95 5.04
CA CYS A 58 -0.54 -7.72 5.44
C CYS A 58 -1.21 -7.10 4.22
N GLU A 59 -2.39 -6.55 4.43
CA GLU A 59 -3.10 -5.72 3.47
C GLU A 59 -2.76 -4.25 3.76
N TYR A 60 -2.36 -3.52 2.73
CA TYR A 60 -2.04 -2.10 2.80
C TYR A 60 -3.04 -1.33 1.97
N SER A 61 -3.66 -0.33 2.60
CA SER A 61 -4.48 0.66 1.91
C SER A 61 -3.67 1.94 1.77
N MET A 62 -3.52 2.39 0.52
CA MET A 62 -2.69 3.53 0.17
C MET A 62 -3.50 4.53 -0.65
N ILE A 63 -3.22 5.81 -0.44
CA ILE A 63 -3.86 6.93 -1.14
C ILE A 63 -2.80 7.82 -1.78
N ASN A 64 -3.08 8.34 -2.97
CA ASN A 64 -2.23 9.36 -3.57
C ASN A 64 -2.24 10.62 -2.70
N GLU A 65 -1.07 11.16 -2.39
CA GLU A 65 -0.93 12.31 -1.48
C GLU A 65 -1.69 13.55 -1.95
N LEU A 66 -1.86 13.71 -3.27
CA LEU A 66 -2.64 14.81 -3.86
C LEU A 66 -4.13 14.69 -3.56
N CYS A 67 -4.62 13.49 -3.24
CA CYS A 67 -6.03 13.22 -2.98
C CYS A 67 -6.35 13.16 -1.48
N MET A 68 -5.36 13.15 -0.59
CA MET A 68 -5.57 13.00 0.85
C MET A 68 -6.52 14.05 1.44
N THR A 69 -6.35 15.31 1.07
CA THR A 69 -7.22 16.41 1.52
C THR A 69 -8.66 16.23 1.04
N GLN A 70 -8.85 15.79 -0.21
CA GLN A 70 -10.18 15.59 -0.79
C GLN A 70 -10.97 14.48 -0.08
N PHE A 71 -10.28 13.42 0.35
CA PHE A 71 -10.90 12.28 1.03
C PHE A 71 -10.72 12.32 2.55
N GLU A 72 -10.23 13.44 3.10
CA GLU A 72 -10.00 13.64 4.54
C GLU A 72 -9.18 12.51 5.19
N VAL A 73 -8.21 11.96 4.45
CA VAL A 73 -7.39 10.83 4.89
C VAL A 73 -6.12 11.32 5.59
N VAL A 74 -5.90 10.82 6.81
CA VAL A 74 -4.66 11.02 7.57
C VAL A 74 -3.74 9.81 7.35
N PRO A 75 -2.46 10.00 7.01
CA PRO A 75 -1.56 8.88 6.77
C PRO A 75 -1.11 8.27 8.11
N LEU A 76 -0.86 6.96 8.14
CA LEU A 76 -0.34 6.27 9.33
C LEU A 76 1.12 6.64 9.65
N GLY A 77 1.81 7.29 8.71
CA GLY A 77 3.15 7.83 8.86
C GLY A 77 3.67 8.41 7.55
N ILE A 78 4.46 9.48 7.62
CA ILE A 78 5.00 10.17 6.44
C ILE A 78 6.25 9.43 5.89
N THR A 79 6.92 8.65 6.72
CA THR A 79 8.26 8.13 6.42
C THR A 79 8.29 6.60 6.46
N ILE A 80 8.08 5.97 5.31
CA ILE A 80 8.70 4.64 5.11
C ILE A 80 10.20 4.90 5.09
N PRO A 81 11.01 4.26 5.95
CA PRO A 81 12.45 4.47 5.96
C PRO A 81 12.97 4.25 4.54
N GLN A 82 13.61 5.27 3.96
CA GLN A 82 14.32 5.08 2.70
C GLN A 82 15.58 4.28 3.03
N SER A 83 15.84 3.19 2.30
CA SER A 83 17.14 2.54 2.38
C SER A 83 18.18 3.57 1.96
N GLN A 84 19.11 3.91 2.87
CA GLN A 84 20.32 4.66 2.54
C GLN A 84 21.13 3.92 1.47
#